data_AF-A0A6G0YGT3-F1
#
_entry.id   AF-A0A6G0YGT3-F1
#
_cell.length_a   1.000
_cell.length_b   1.000
_cell.length_c   1.000
_cell.angle_alpha   90.00
_cell.angle_beta   90.00
_cell.angle_gamma   90.00
#
_symmetry.space_group_name_H-M   'P 1'
#
loop_
_entity.id
_entity.type
_entity.pdbx_description
1 polymer ?
#
loop_
_entity_poly.entity_id
_entity_poly.type
_entity_poly.pdbx_seq_one_letter_code
_entity_poly.pdbx_strand_id
1 'polypeptide(L)'
;LAIGKINIKNKNKTIPWWNKECNTAIKADKKIFKQIQKTKSIDNHIALKKFRAQAKFITKKIKTESWQKYTNSINSNTSSTEMWNKIKSIK
;
A
#
# COMPACT_ATOMS: atom_id res chain seq x y z
N LEU A 1 37.54 -23.36 -1.20
CA LEU A 1 36.64 -22.46 -0.43
C LEU A 1 35.20 -22.73 -0.85
N ALA A 2 34.42 -23.42 -0.03
CA ALA A 2 33.00 -23.66 -0.31
C ALA A 2 32.19 -22.45 0.20
N ILE A 3 31.65 -21.65 -0.71
CA ILE A 3 30.77 -20.53 -0.37
C ILE A 3 29.42 -21.13 0.01
N GLY A 4 29.08 -21.15 1.30
CA GLY A 4 27.80 -21.63 1.79
C GLY A 4 26.64 -20.81 1.21
N LYS A 5 25.58 -21.49 0.73
CA LYS A 5 24.36 -20.84 0.25
C LYS A 5 23.51 -20.41 1.45
N ILE A 6 23.35 -19.11 1.64
CA ILE A 6 22.46 -18.53 2.66
C ILE A 6 21.02 -18.50 2.13
N ASN A 7 20.09 -19.18 2.81
CA ASN A 7 18.67 -19.15 2.45
C ASN A 7 18.01 -17.92 3.09
N ILE A 8 18.07 -16.77 2.39
CA ILE A 8 17.40 -15.54 2.83
C ILE A 8 15.89 -15.71 2.59
N LYS A 9 15.15 -16.09 3.62
CA LYS A 9 13.67 -16.05 3.59
C LYS A 9 13.24 -14.58 3.51
N ASN A 10 12.90 -14.12 2.31
CA ASN A 10 12.24 -12.83 2.11
C ASN A 10 10.84 -12.87 2.73
N LYS A 11 10.74 -12.53 4.02
CA LYS A 11 9.47 -12.22 4.65
C LYS A 11 8.99 -10.91 4.04
N ASN A 12 8.05 -10.99 3.10
CA ASN A 12 7.38 -9.81 2.56
C ASN A 12 6.79 -9.04 3.75
N LYS A 13 7.37 -7.87 4.05
CA LYS A 13 6.84 -6.99 5.10
C LYS A 13 5.44 -6.60 4.67
N THR A 14 4.45 -7.25 5.25
CA THR A 14 3.06 -6.98 4.93
C THR A 14 2.76 -5.63 5.54
N ILE A 15 2.60 -4.63 4.69
CA ILE A 15 2.35 -3.27 5.14
C ILE A 15 0.99 -3.29 5.86
N PRO A 16 0.92 -2.87 7.14
CA PRO A 16 -0.26 -3.07 7.98
C PRO A 16 -1.51 -2.34 7.48
N TRP A 17 -1.35 -1.28 6.68
CA TRP A 17 -2.46 -0.57 6.04
C TRP A 17 -2.84 -1.13 4.66
N TRP A 18 -2.15 -2.15 4.14
CA TRP A 18 -2.47 -2.66 2.81
C TRP A 18 -3.75 -3.51 2.81
N ASN A 19 -4.79 -3.03 2.13
CA ASN A 19 -6.09 -3.71 2.03
C ASN A 19 -6.38 -4.19 0.60
N LYS A 20 -7.31 -5.15 0.47
CA LYS A 20 -7.87 -5.63 -0.80
C LYS A 20 -8.43 -4.47 -1.63
N GLU A 21 -9.05 -3.49 -0.99
CA GLU A 21 -9.58 -2.29 -1.65
C GLU A 21 -8.48 -1.46 -2.35
N CYS A 22 -7.37 -1.16 -1.66
CA CYS A 22 -6.18 -0.54 -2.26
C CYS A 22 -5.69 -1.33 -3.49
N ASN A 23 -5.62 -2.65 -3.36
CA ASN A 23 -5.17 -3.51 -4.45
C ASN A 23 -6.12 -3.44 -5.65
N THR A 24 -7.43 -3.44 -5.42
CA THR A 24 -8.43 -3.34 -6.50
C THR A 24 -8.36 -2.00 -7.22
N ALA A 25 -8.23 -0.89 -6.49
CA ALA A 25 -8.13 0.44 -7.08
C ALA A 25 -6.85 0.62 -7.91
N ILE A 26 -5.71 0.15 -7.39
CA ILE A 26 -4.42 0.18 -8.12
C ILE A 26 -4.45 -0.73 -9.34
N LYS A 27 -5.11 -1.90 -9.26
CA LYS A 27 -5.29 -2.80 -10.41
C LYS A 27 -6.15 -2.16 -11.51
N ALA A 28 -7.22 -1.44 -11.13
CA ALA A 28 -8.07 -0.73 -12.08
C ALA A 28 -7.28 0.37 -12.83
N ASP A 29 -6.52 1.18 -12.10
CA ASP A 29 -5.62 2.19 -12.70
C ASP A 29 -4.62 1.56 -13.68
N LYS A 30 -3.92 0.49 -13.25
CA LYS A 30 -2.97 -0.24 -14.09
C LYS A 30 -3.63 -0.85 -15.34
N LYS A 31 -4.86 -1.34 -15.23
CA LYS A 31 -5.60 -1.91 -16.36
C LYS A 31 -5.86 -0.86 -17.44
N ILE A 32 -6.36 0.31 -17.06
CA ILE A 32 -6.61 1.41 -18.00
C ILE A 32 -5.30 1.98 -18.55
N PHE A 33 -4.26 2.07 -17.74
CA PHE A 33 -2.94 2.51 -18.21
C PHE A 33 -2.41 1.61 -19.33
N LYS A 34 -2.51 0.29 -19.17
CA LYS A 34 -2.15 -0.68 -20.24
C LYS A 34 -3.01 -0.51 -21.49
N GLN A 35 -4.29 -0.17 -21.34
CA GLN A 35 -5.19 0.06 -22.48
C GLN A 35 -4.83 1.34 -23.24
N ILE A 36 -4.46 2.42 -22.54
CA ILE A 36 -3.95 3.66 -23.15
C ILE A 36 -2.68 3.40 -23.94
N GLN A 37 -1.74 2.64 -23.39
CA GLN A 37 -0.48 2.31 -24.08
C GLN A 37 -0.72 1.65 -25.45
N LYS A 38 -1.81 0.89 -25.60
CA LYS A 38 -2.17 0.22 -26.87
C LYS A 38 -2.95 1.11 -27.83
N THR A 39 -3.92 1.87 -27.34
CA THR A 39 -4.97 2.49 -28.17
C THR A 39 -4.90 4.01 -28.27
N LYS A 40 -4.22 4.68 -27.33
CA LYS A 40 -4.15 6.16 -27.22
C LYS A 40 -5.51 6.89 -27.28
N SER A 41 -6.60 6.23 -26.87
CA SER A 41 -7.95 6.82 -26.87
C SER A 41 -8.15 7.87 -25.78
N ILE A 42 -8.81 8.98 -26.12
CA ILE A 42 -9.13 10.11 -25.23
C ILE A 42 -10.05 9.69 -24.08
N ASP A 43 -11.03 8.83 -24.34
CA ASP A 43 -11.94 8.33 -23.29
C ASP A 43 -11.18 7.53 -22.23
N ASN A 44 -10.20 6.73 -22.68
CA ASN A 44 -9.32 6.02 -21.77
C ASN A 44 -8.47 6.99 -20.94
N HIS A 45 -8.03 8.13 -21.49
CA HIS A 45 -7.32 9.16 -20.72
C HIS A 45 -8.20 9.79 -19.63
N ILE A 46 -9.48 10.05 -19.90
CA ILE A 46 -10.43 10.55 -18.89
C ILE A 46 -10.61 9.50 -17.78
N ALA A 47 -10.83 8.23 -18.17
CA ALA A 47 -10.97 7.14 -17.24
C ALA A 47 -9.72 6.95 -16.37
N LEU A 48 -8.52 7.04 -16.95
CA LEU A 48 -7.25 6.94 -16.21
C LEU A 48 -7.15 8.03 -15.15
N LYS A 49 -7.50 9.29 -15.48
CA LYS A 49 -7.50 10.38 -14.49
C LYS A 49 -8.43 10.08 -13.31
N LYS A 50 -9.64 9.56 -13.60
CA LYS A 50 -10.61 9.14 -12.58
C LYS A 50 -10.06 8.01 -11.69
N PHE A 51 -9.57 6.93 -12.28
CA PHE A 51 -9.03 5.80 -11.51
C PHE A 51 -7.78 6.15 -10.71
N ARG A 52 -6.90 7.03 -11.23
CA ARG A 52 -5.77 7.55 -10.45
C ARG A 52 -6.22 8.35 -9.24
N ALA A 53 -7.21 9.23 -9.42
CA ALA A 53 -7.76 10.00 -8.31
C ALA A 53 -8.37 9.07 -7.25
N GLN A 54 -9.14 8.07 -7.68
CA GLN A 54 -9.73 7.06 -6.80
C GLN A 54 -8.68 6.25 -6.05
N ALA A 55 -7.65 5.75 -6.73
CA ALA A 55 -6.58 4.97 -6.11
C ALA A 55 -5.79 5.81 -5.07
N LYS A 56 -5.51 7.07 -5.39
CA LYS A 56 -4.89 8.02 -4.43
C LYS A 56 -5.78 8.25 -3.22
N PHE A 57 -7.07 8.49 -3.43
CA PHE A 57 -8.04 8.72 -2.36
C PHE A 57 -8.13 7.52 -1.42
N ILE A 58 -8.37 6.31 -1.97
CA ILE A 58 -8.49 5.07 -1.19
C ILE A 58 -7.21 4.79 -0.41
N THR A 59 -6.04 4.94 -1.05
CA THR A 59 -4.74 4.74 -0.38
C THR A 59 -4.55 5.71 0.78
N LYS A 60 -4.89 6.99 0.59
CA LYS A 60 -4.79 8.00 1.64
C LYS A 60 -5.76 7.70 2.79
N LYS A 61 -7.01 7.39 2.47
CA LYS A 61 -8.07 7.03 3.44
C LYS A 61 -7.61 5.87 4.31
N ILE A 62 -7.19 4.75 3.71
CA ILE A 62 -6.81 3.54 4.44
C ILE A 62 -5.54 3.76 5.28
N LYS A 63 -4.57 4.54 4.78
CA LYS A 63 -3.42 4.96 5.59
C LYS A 63 -3.85 5.75 6.83
N THR A 64 -4.75 6.72 6.66
CA THR A 64 -5.28 7.52 7.76
C THR A 64 -6.04 6.66 8.76
N GLU A 65 -6.92 5.77 8.31
CA GLU A 65 -7.67 4.86 9.18
C GLU A 65 -6.75 3.91 9.95
N SER A 66 -5.73 3.35 9.30
CA SER A 66 -4.74 2.51 9.96
C SER A 66 -3.92 3.27 11.00
N TRP A 67 -3.61 4.54 10.73
CA TRP A 67 -2.92 5.40 11.68
C TRP A 67 -3.80 5.72 12.88
N GLN A 68 -5.06 6.13 12.65
CA GLN A 68 -6.04 6.40 13.70
C GLN A 68 -6.29 5.16 14.58
N LYS A 69 -6.45 3.98 13.96
CA LYS A 69 -6.60 2.72 14.70
C LYS A 69 -5.41 2.45 15.60
N TYR A 70 -4.20 2.76 15.13
CA TYR A 70 -3.00 2.59 15.93
C TYR A 70 -2.91 3.61 17.07
N THR A 71 -3.13 4.90 16.81
CA THR A 71 -3.10 5.94 17.86
C THR A 71 -4.15 5.69 18.94
N ASN A 72 -5.33 5.20 18.56
CA ASN A 72 -6.39 4.85 19.51
C ASN A 72 -6.06 3.60 20.35
N SER A 73 -5.10 2.77 19.90
CA SER A 73 -4.67 1.57 20.64
C SER A 73 -3.55 1.84 21.65
N ILE A 74 -2.96 3.04 21.65
CA ILE A 74 -1.88 3.41 22.58
C ILE A 74 -2.47 3.62 23.97
N ASN A 75 -1.91 2.94 24.95
CA ASN A 75 -2.27 3.05 26.36
C ASN A 75 -1.02 3.02 27.26
N SER A 76 -1.20 3.16 28.57
CA SER A 76 -0.13 3.15 29.57
C SER A 76 0.76 1.90 29.56
N ASN A 77 0.29 0.80 28.97
CA ASN A 77 0.98 -0.47 28.91
C ASN A 77 1.79 -0.64 27.61
N THR A 78 1.71 0.31 26.68
CA THR A 78 2.43 0.23 25.40
C THR A 78 3.89 0.62 25.59
N SER A 79 4.82 -0.30 25.33
CA SER A 79 6.25 0.00 25.46
C SER A 79 6.74 0.93 24.35
N SER A 80 7.73 1.78 24.65
CA SER A 80 8.35 2.66 23.66
C SER A 80 8.88 1.90 22.44
N THR A 81 9.44 0.70 22.67
CA THR A 81 9.98 -0.16 21.61
C THR A 81 8.89 -0.63 20.65
N GLU A 82 7.76 -1.12 21.16
CA GLU A 82 6.61 -1.52 20.34
C GLU A 82 6.06 -0.33 19.56
N MET A 83 6.00 0.84 20.20
CA MET A 83 5.52 2.05 19.57
C MET A 83 6.35 2.42 18.34
N TRP A 84 7.68 2.43 18.48
CA TRP A 84 8.60 2.71 17.38
C TRP A 84 8.56 1.65 16.28
N ASN A 85 8.41 0.37 16.64
CA ASN A 85 8.29 -0.71 15.66
C ASN A 85 7.02 -0.58 14.82
N LYS A 86 5.89 -0.23 15.45
CA LYS A 86 4.63 0.06 14.75
C LYS A 86 4.74 1.26 13.82
N ILE A 87 5.32 2.38 14.29
CA ILE A 87 5.54 3.58 13.45
C ILE A 87 6.38 3.23 12.22
N LYS A 88 7.47 2.48 12.40
CA LYS A 88 8.33 2.02 11.30
C LYS A 88 7.61 1.10 10.31
N SER A 89 6.59 0.35 10.74
CA SER A 89 5.80 -0.52 9.87
C SER A 89 4.73 0.22 9.06
N ILE A 90 4.23 1.37 9.56
CA ILE A 90 3.19 2.17 8.89
C ILE A 90 3.82 3.12 7.85
N LYS A 91 5.07 3.56 8.07
CA LYS A 91 5.86 4.39 7.15
C LYS A 91 6.09 3.70 5.80
#